data_AF-A0A963IHN3-F1
#
_entry.id   AF-A0A963IHN3-F1
#
_cell.length_a   1.000
_cell.length_b   1.000
_cell.length_c   1.000
_cell.angle_alpha   90.00
_cell.angle_beta   90.00
_cell.angle_gamma   90.00
#
_symmetry.space_group_name_H-M   'P 1'
#
loop_
_entity.id
_entity.type
_entity.pdbx_description
1 polymer ?
#
loop_
_entity_poly.entity_id
_entity_poly.type
_entity_poly.pdbx_seq_one_letter_code
_entity_poly.pdbx_strand_id
1 'polypeptide(L)'
;APVERQVSKYIFGFFAVMMLGFMAEKRKTRLMVLGAGFAGVAAWMVAELFVAGNLQTYADYYMGEAGAFFNEPERIAQWGSTLKTVTAGVAIGLIAAMAVVCLGVWKVRGFSSLLVLVPALLPLFFVIDYAGWLWFFGHNLHPWGAFTVKPFMPTVFGVGKVAQFSTYSYPYWGYAMVVVAMICLLLALLLRRKQVRAGAAE
;
A
#
# COMPACT_ATOMS: atom_id res chain seq x y z
N ALA A 1 2.86 -9.27 4.59
CA ALA A 1 1.58 -9.98 4.52
C ALA A 1 1.26 -10.38 3.08
N PRO A 2 0.46 -11.44 2.85
CA PRO A 2 0.41 -12.15 1.57
C PRO A 2 -0.31 -11.37 0.45
N VAL A 3 -1.28 -10.52 0.81
CA VAL A 3 -2.05 -9.72 -0.16
C VAL A 3 -1.25 -8.51 -0.63
N GLU A 4 -0.68 -7.76 0.32
CA GLU A 4 0.04 -6.50 0.12
C GLU A 4 1.23 -6.69 -0.80
N ARG A 5 1.92 -7.83 -0.68
CA ARG A 5 3.04 -8.18 -1.55
C ARG A 5 2.61 -8.21 -3.03
N GLN A 6 1.44 -8.75 -3.33
CA GLN A 6 0.94 -8.88 -4.71
C GLN A 6 0.52 -7.53 -5.30
N VAL A 7 -0.03 -6.63 -4.48
CA VAL A 7 -0.60 -5.37 -4.96
C VAL A 7 0.33 -4.16 -4.85
N SER A 8 1.38 -4.27 -4.04
CA SER A 8 2.29 -3.16 -3.69
C SER A 8 2.81 -2.38 -4.91
N LYS A 9 3.29 -3.06 -5.94
CA LYS A 9 3.82 -2.40 -7.15
C LYS A 9 2.77 -1.57 -7.90
N TYR A 10 1.50 -1.97 -7.87
CA TYR A 10 0.41 -1.20 -8.49
C TYR A 10 0.03 0.01 -7.63
N ILE A 11 0.13 -0.09 -6.30
CA ILE A 11 -0.02 1.06 -5.39
C ILE A 11 1.07 2.09 -5.68
N PHE A 12 2.32 1.66 -5.88
CA PHE A 12 3.40 2.57 -6.28
C PHE A 12 3.19 3.17 -7.67
N GLY A 13 2.71 2.37 -8.63
CA GLY A 13 2.31 2.87 -9.95
C GLY A 13 1.18 3.92 -9.86
N PHE A 14 0.19 3.69 -9.02
CA PHE A 14 -0.89 4.63 -8.72
C PHE A 14 -0.33 5.95 -8.14
N PHE A 15 0.54 5.89 -7.14
CA PHE A 15 1.18 7.09 -6.56
C PHE A 15 2.05 7.83 -7.57
N ALA A 16 2.79 7.12 -8.42
CA ALA A 16 3.59 7.74 -9.47
C ALA A 16 2.71 8.54 -10.43
N VAL A 17 1.58 7.98 -10.87
CA VAL A 17 0.62 8.69 -11.74
C VAL A 17 0.01 9.89 -11.02
N MET A 18 -0.33 9.77 -9.73
CA MET A 18 -0.82 10.91 -8.94
C MET A 18 0.20 12.05 -8.89
N MET A 19 1.47 11.74 -8.66
CA MET A 19 2.56 12.72 -8.65
C MET A 19 2.73 13.38 -10.03
N LEU A 20 2.68 12.61 -11.12
CA LEU A 20 2.72 13.15 -12.49
C LEU A 20 1.52 14.07 -12.76
N GLY A 21 0.32 13.70 -12.29
CA GLY A 21 -0.86 14.55 -12.35
C GLY A 21 -0.70 15.84 -11.56
N PHE A 22 -0.08 15.78 -10.38
CA PHE A 22 0.22 16.97 -9.58
C PHE A 22 1.21 17.92 -10.27
N MET A 23 2.18 17.39 -11.02
CA MET A 23 3.14 18.19 -11.80
C MET A 23 2.44 19.01 -12.89
N ALA A 24 1.36 18.49 -13.48
CA ALA A 24 0.61 19.19 -14.52
C ALA A 24 -0.18 20.39 -13.96
N GLU A 25 0.12 21.58 -14.48
CA GLU A 25 -0.45 22.84 -13.99
C GLU A 25 -1.85 23.12 -14.54
N LYS A 26 -2.12 22.69 -15.78
CA LYS A 26 -3.42 22.87 -16.45
C LYS A 26 -4.33 21.68 -16.17
N ARG A 27 -5.59 21.94 -15.84
CA ARG A 27 -6.58 20.89 -15.53
C ARG A 27 -6.75 19.86 -16.66
N LYS A 28 -6.76 20.30 -17.92
CA LYS A 28 -6.89 19.39 -19.08
C LYS A 28 -5.71 18.41 -19.17
N THR A 29 -4.49 18.92 -19.10
CA THR A 29 -3.26 18.10 -19.11
C THR A 29 -3.22 17.16 -17.92
N ARG A 30 -3.58 17.65 -16.73
CA ARG A 30 -3.67 16.84 -15.50
C ARG A 30 -4.63 15.66 -15.68
N LEU A 31 -5.84 15.90 -16.18
CA LEU A 31 -6.81 14.83 -16.41
C LEU A 31 -6.37 13.84 -17.49
N MET A 32 -5.66 14.29 -18.53
CA MET A 32 -5.08 13.40 -19.53
C MET A 32 -4.01 12.49 -18.94
N VAL A 33 -3.10 13.05 -18.13
CA VAL A 33 -2.04 12.29 -17.44
C VAL A 33 -2.64 11.27 -16.48
N LEU A 34 -3.60 11.69 -15.65
CA LEU A 34 -4.28 10.79 -14.71
C LEU A 34 -5.05 9.70 -15.44
N GLY A 35 -5.82 10.06 -16.47
CA GLY A 35 -6.62 9.11 -17.25
C GLY A 35 -5.75 8.05 -17.95
N ALA A 36 -4.73 8.48 -18.69
CA ALA A 36 -3.82 7.56 -19.38
C ALA A 36 -3.00 6.73 -18.39
N GLY A 37 -2.46 7.35 -17.34
CA GLY A 37 -1.65 6.69 -16.34
C GLY A 37 -2.44 5.66 -15.53
N PHE A 38 -3.63 6.01 -15.02
CA PHE A 38 -4.46 5.07 -14.27
C PHE A 38 -5.01 3.96 -15.16
N ALA A 39 -5.37 4.23 -16.41
CA ALA A 39 -5.73 3.18 -17.36
C ALA A 39 -4.57 2.21 -17.58
N GLY A 40 -3.33 2.72 -17.72
CA GLY A 40 -2.12 1.91 -17.83
C GLY A 40 -1.86 1.04 -16.60
N VAL A 41 -1.94 1.61 -15.40
CA VAL A 41 -1.75 0.85 -14.15
C VAL A 41 -2.85 -0.19 -13.95
N ALA A 42 -4.11 0.15 -14.23
CA ALA A 42 -5.24 -0.78 -14.14
C ALA A 42 -5.09 -1.92 -15.15
N ALA A 43 -4.75 -1.62 -16.40
CA ALA A 43 -4.52 -2.63 -17.44
C ALA A 43 -3.35 -3.55 -17.06
N TRP A 44 -2.24 -3.00 -16.59
CA TRP A 44 -1.09 -3.76 -16.12
C TRP A 44 -1.46 -4.69 -14.96
N MET A 45 -2.18 -4.17 -13.96
CA MET A 45 -2.64 -4.95 -12.81
C MET A 45 -3.57 -6.09 -13.21
N VAL A 46 -4.55 -5.80 -14.07
CA VAL A 46 -5.51 -6.82 -14.53
C VAL A 46 -4.82 -7.89 -15.38
N ALA A 47 -3.92 -7.45 -16.28
CA ALA A 47 -3.17 -8.34 -17.14
C ALA A 47 -2.33 -9.32 -16.32
N GLU A 48 -1.60 -8.84 -15.31
CA GLU A 48 -0.75 -9.73 -14.53
C GLU A 48 -1.53 -10.60 -13.54
N LEU A 49 -2.46 -10.02 -12.77
CA LEU A 49 -3.15 -10.77 -11.72
C LEU A 49 -4.11 -11.81 -12.30
N PHE A 50 -4.86 -11.45 -13.35
CA PHE A 50 -5.95 -12.27 -13.85
C PHE A 50 -5.65 -12.91 -15.21
N VAL A 51 -5.08 -12.16 -16.17
CA VAL A 51 -4.85 -12.70 -17.53
C VAL A 51 -3.65 -13.65 -17.56
N ALA A 52 -2.53 -13.26 -16.96
CA ALA A 52 -1.34 -14.10 -16.83
C ALA A 52 -1.49 -15.16 -15.71
N GLY A 53 -2.55 -15.06 -14.90
CA GLY A 53 -2.84 -16.03 -13.84
C GLY A 53 -1.92 -15.95 -12.61
N ASN A 54 -1.14 -14.88 -12.44
CA ASN A 54 -0.17 -14.78 -11.34
C ASN A 54 -0.83 -14.90 -9.96
N LEU A 55 -2.09 -14.47 -9.82
CA LEU A 55 -2.84 -14.61 -8.57
C LEU A 55 -3.09 -16.09 -8.23
N GLN A 56 -3.43 -16.91 -9.23
CA GLN A 56 -3.64 -18.34 -9.05
C GLN A 56 -2.31 -19.04 -8.74
N THR A 57 -1.26 -18.75 -9.52
CA THR A 57 0.09 -19.29 -9.29
C THR A 57 0.59 -18.97 -7.88
N TYR A 58 0.36 -17.75 -7.39
CA TYR A 58 0.75 -17.37 -6.04
C TYR A 58 -0.09 -18.04 -4.96
N ALA A 59 -1.40 -18.22 -5.19
CA ALA A 59 -2.26 -18.94 -4.26
C ALA A 59 -1.82 -20.40 -4.12
N ASP A 60 -1.47 -21.05 -5.23
CA ASP A 60 -0.98 -22.43 -5.24
C ASP A 60 0.38 -22.54 -4.52
N TYR A 61 1.29 -21.59 -4.77
CA TYR A 61 2.55 -21.49 -4.03
C TYR A 61 2.32 -21.30 -2.52
N TYR A 62 1.46 -20.36 -2.15
CA TYR A 62 1.14 -20.06 -0.74
C TYR A 62 0.53 -21.28 -0.03
N MET A 63 -0.37 -21.99 -0.70
CA MET A 63 -0.97 -23.21 -0.16
C MET A 63 0.05 -24.35 -0.03
N GLY A 64 0.96 -24.49 -1.01
CA GLY A 64 2.05 -25.47 -0.97
C GLY A 64 3.00 -25.24 0.20
N GLU A 65 3.44 -23.99 0.41
CA GLU A 65 4.25 -23.61 1.56
C GLU A 65 3.51 -23.87 2.88
N ALA A 66 2.22 -23.50 2.98
CA ALA A 66 1.43 -23.79 4.17
C ALA A 66 1.32 -25.29 4.44
N GLY A 67 1.14 -26.12 3.40
CA GLY A 67 1.09 -27.58 3.52
C GLY A 67 2.38 -28.22 4.02
N ALA A 68 3.53 -27.56 3.85
CA ALA A 68 4.80 -28.03 4.41
C ALA A 68 4.85 -27.92 5.95
N PHE A 69 4.06 -27.01 6.54
CA PHE A 69 4.05 -26.75 7.98
C PHE A 69 2.76 -27.17 8.68
N PHE A 70 1.64 -27.25 7.96
CA PHE A 70 0.31 -27.53 8.50
C PHE A 70 -0.33 -28.74 7.82
N ASN A 71 -0.82 -29.70 8.62
CA ASN A 71 -1.55 -30.87 8.13
C ASN A 71 -3.07 -30.65 8.17
N GLU A 72 -3.54 -29.54 7.59
CA GLU A 72 -4.95 -29.12 7.61
C GLU A 72 -5.41 -28.71 6.20
N PRO A 73 -5.61 -29.66 5.26
CA PRO A 73 -5.80 -29.37 3.84
C PRO A 73 -7.04 -28.49 3.56
N GLU A 74 -8.14 -28.68 4.28
CA GLU A 74 -9.35 -27.88 4.13
C GLU A 74 -9.14 -26.41 4.52
N ARG A 75 -8.43 -26.16 5.63
CA ARG A 75 -8.12 -24.80 6.09
C ARG A 75 -7.13 -24.10 5.17
N ILE A 76 -6.14 -24.84 4.66
CA ILE A 76 -5.19 -24.31 3.68
C ILE A 76 -5.92 -23.90 2.39
N ALA A 77 -6.86 -24.73 1.91
CA ALA A 77 -7.71 -24.38 0.77
C ALA A 77 -8.56 -23.13 1.05
N GLN A 78 -9.11 -23.01 2.27
CA GLN A 78 -9.83 -21.82 2.68
C GLN A 78 -8.94 -20.57 2.67
N TRP A 79 -7.71 -20.65 3.17
CA TRP A 79 -6.76 -19.53 3.13
C TRP A 79 -6.40 -19.12 1.70
N GLY A 80 -6.16 -20.09 0.82
CA GLY A 80 -5.93 -19.82 -0.61
C GLY A 80 -7.13 -19.13 -1.27
N SER A 81 -8.36 -19.56 -0.97
CA SER A 81 -9.57 -18.90 -1.48
C SER A 81 -9.72 -17.47 -0.94
N THR A 82 -9.45 -17.27 0.36
CA THR A 82 -9.52 -15.96 1.02
C THR A 82 -8.47 -15.02 0.42
N LEU A 83 -7.25 -15.49 0.22
CA LEU A 83 -6.17 -14.74 -0.42
C LEU A 83 -6.59 -14.26 -1.81
N LYS A 84 -7.18 -15.13 -2.64
CA LYS A 84 -7.67 -14.77 -3.97
C LYS A 84 -8.77 -13.72 -3.91
N THR A 85 -9.79 -13.94 -3.09
CA THR A 85 -10.93 -13.03 -2.96
C THR A 85 -10.52 -11.66 -2.42
N VAL A 86 -9.68 -11.61 -1.39
CA VAL A 86 -9.21 -10.35 -0.80
C VAL A 86 -8.30 -9.63 -1.80
N THR A 87 -7.38 -10.33 -2.47
CA THR A 87 -6.51 -9.69 -3.48
C THR A 87 -7.31 -9.11 -4.64
N ALA A 88 -8.33 -9.83 -5.12
CA ALA A 88 -9.24 -9.34 -6.15
C ALA A 88 -10.05 -8.14 -5.67
N GLY A 89 -10.58 -8.18 -4.44
CA GLY A 89 -11.29 -7.07 -3.81
C GLY A 89 -10.41 -5.82 -3.67
N VAL A 90 -9.15 -5.98 -3.27
CA VAL A 90 -8.18 -4.88 -3.19
C VAL A 90 -7.86 -4.31 -4.59
N ALA A 91 -7.70 -5.16 -5.60
CA ALA A 91 -7.50 -4.71 -6.98
C ALA A 91 -8.70 -3.90 -7.51
N ILE A 92 -9.93 -4.36 -7.26
CA ILE A 92 -11.15 -3.62 -7.60
C ILE A 92 -11.21 -2.30 -6.82
N GLY A 93 -10.91 -2.33 -5.52
CA GLY A 93 -10.85 -1.15 -4.68
C GLY A 93 -9.84 -0.11 -5.18
N LEU A 94 -8.68 -0.56 -5.69
CA LEU A 94 -7.67 0.31 -6.26
C LEU A 94 -8.14 0.96 -7.58
N ILE A 95 -8.80 0.20 -8.45
CA ILE A 95 -9.41 0.75 -9.68
C ILE A 95 -10.52 1.76 -9.34
N ALA A 96 -11.36 1.45 -8.34
CA ALA A 96 -12.37 2.38 -7.85
C ALA A 96 -11.74 3.66 -7.30
N ALA A 97 -10.65 3.54 -6.52
CA ALA A 97 -9.91 4.70 -6.01
C ALA A 97 -9.32 5.56 -7.14
N MET A 98 -8.77 4.94 -8.20
CA MET A 98 -8.32 5.66 -9.40
C MET A 98 -9.46 6.45 -10.05
N ALA A 99 -10.63 5.84 -10.20
CA ALA A 99 -11.81 6.51 -10.75
C ALA A 99 -12.26 7.68 -9.85
N VAL A 100 -12.30 7.47 -8.54
CA VAL A 100 -12.63 8.52 -7.55
C VAL A 100 -11.64 9.69 -7.64
N VAL A 101 -10.34 9.42 -7.78
CA VAL A 101 -9.34 10.48 -7.93
C VAL A 101 -9.53 11.26 -9.23
N CYS A 102 -9.75 10.58 -10.36
CA CYS A 102 -10.07 11.24 -11.63
C CYS A 102 -11.32 12.11 -11.53
N LEU A 103 -12.41 11.59 -10.96
CA LEU A 103 -13.66 12.32 -10.77
C LEU A 103 -13.51 13.49 -9.79
N GLY A 104 -12.74 13.30 -8.72
CA GLY A 104 -12.45 14.33 -7.73
C GLY A 104 -11.68 15.50 -8.33
N VAL A 105 -10.61 15.23 -9.08
CA VAL A 105 -9.84 16.25 -9.80
C VAL A 105 -10.69 16.92 -10.90
N TRP A 106 -11.59 16.16 -11.53
CA TRP A 106 -12.51 16.72 -12.51
C TRP A 106 -13.53 17.65 -11.85
N LYS A 107 -14.20 17.28 -10.77
CA LYS A 107 -15.29 18.09 -10.21
C LYS A 107 -14.85 19.16 -9.21
N VAL A 108 -13.78 18.93 -8.44
CA VAL A 108 -13.41 19.75 -7.28
C VAL A 108 -12.02 20.33 -7.46
N ARG A 109 -11.93 21.67 -7.57
CA ARG A 109 -10.66 22.39 -7.78
C ARG A 109 -9.60 22.09 -6.72
N GLY A 110 -9.99 22.02 -5.44
CA GLY A 110 -9.07 21.74 -4.33
C GLY A 110 -8.56 20.29 -4.25
N PHE A 111 -9.18 19.37 -5.00
CA PHE A 111 -8.87 17.93 -4.93
C PHE A 111 -7.49 17.60 -5.51
N SER A 112 -6.92 18.48 -6.33
CA SER A 112 -5.56 18.35 -6.87
C SER A 112 -4.48 18.26 -5.78
N SER A 113 -4.73 18.85 -4.60
CA SER A 113 -3.81 18.76 -3.45
C SER A 113 -3.69 17.32 -2.92
N LEU A 114 -4.73 16.49 -3.07
CA LEU A 114 -4.70 15.10 -2.63
C LEU A 114 -3.75 14.25 -3.46
N LEU A 115 -3.49 14.65 -4.72
CA LEU A 115 -2.56 13.95 -5.62
C LEU A 115 -1.14 13.88 -5.05
N VAL A 116 -0.73 14.88 -4.28
CA VAL A 116 0.58 14.90 -3.64
C VAL A 116 0.50 14.54 -2.16
N LEU A 117 -0.60 14.89 -1.48
CA LEU A 117 -0.76 14.63 -0.05
C LEU A 117 -0.80 13.14 0.25
N VAL A 118 -1.55 12.35 -0.53
CA VAL A 118 -1.66 10.90 -0.27
C VAL A 118 -0.29 10.20 -0.40
N PRO A 119 0.49 10.38 -1.48
CA PRO A 119 1.86 9.85 -1.53
C PRO A 119 2.79 10.44 -0.46
N ALA A 120 2.63 11.71 -0.10
CA ALA A 120 3.47 12.32 0.94
C ALA A 120 3.27 11.64 2.31
N LEU A 121 2.06 11.17 2.62
CA LEU A 121 1.76 10.49 3.89
C LEU A 121 2.20 9.02 3.91
N LEU A 122 2.90 8.53 2.87
CA LEU A 122 3.38 7.14 2.79
C LEU A 122 4.19 6.68 4.02
N PRO A 123 5.14 7.47 4.59
CA PRO A 123 5.84 7.06 5.81
C PRO A 123 4.89 6.79 6.98
N LEU A 124 3.83 7.60 7.13
CA LEU A 124 2.86 7.44 8.21
C LEU A 124 2.02 6.19 8.01
N PHE A 125 1.51 5.97 6.78
CA PHE A 125 0.77 4.75 6.46
C PHE A 125 1.62 3.50 6.69
N PHE A 126 2.91 3.55 6.35
CA PHE A 126 3.84 2.46 6.60
C PHE A 126 3.98 2.13 8.09
N VAL A 127 4.16 3.14 8.95
CA VAL A 127 4.27 2.92 10.41
C VAL A 127 2.95 2.39 11.00
N ILE A 128 1.81 2.88 10.53
CA ILE A 128 0.49 2.41 10.97
C ILE A 128 0.30 0.93 10.60
N ASP A 129 0.54 0.57 9.34
CA ASP A 129 0.40 -0.81 8.85
C ASP A 129 1.38 -1.73 9.59
N TYR A 130 2.64 -1.33 9.71
CA TYR A 130 3.66 -2.04 10.47
C TYR A 130 3.24 -2.30 11.92
N ALA A 131 2.79 -1.27 12.63
CA ALA A 131 2.32 -1.41 14.01
C ALA A 131 1.08 -2.30 14.12
N GLY A 132 0.16 -2.21 13.16
CA GLY A 132 -1.02 -3.08 13.08
C GLY A 132 -0.65 -4.55 12.92
N TRP A 133 0.31 -4.86 12.04
CA TRP A 133 0.83 -6.22 11.87
C TRP A 133 1.56 -6.72 13.11
N LEU A 134 2.39 -5.90 13.75
CA LEU A 134 3.03 -6.27 15.02
C LEU A 134 1.99 -6.63 16.08
N TRP A 135 0.96 -5.80 16.24
CA TRP A 135 -0.12 -6.06 17.17
C TRP A 135 -0.83 -7.38 16.83
N PHE A 136 -1.20 -7.57 15.56
CA PHE A 136 -1.88 -8.78 15.09
C PHE A 136 -1.06 -10.04 15.41
N PHE A 137 0.23 -10.05 15.07
CA PHE A 137 1.10 -11.20 15.36
C PHE A 137 1.32 -11.44 16.86
N GLY A 138 1.37 -10.38 17.66
CA GLY A 138 1.46 -10.48 19.12
C GLY A 138 0.20 -11.02 19.80
N HIS A 139 -0.96 -10.93 19.15
CA HIS A 139 -2.26 -11.36 19.70
C HIS A 139 -2.80 -12.65 19.06
N ASN A 140 -2.26 -13.06 17.90
CA ASN A 140 -2.73 -14.22 17.13
C ASN A 140 -1.61 -15.27 16.97
N LEU A 141 -0.90 -15.57 18.05
CA LEU A 141 0.11 -16.63 18.07
C LEU A 141 -0.56 -18.01 17.94
N HIS A 142 0.02 -18.87 17.10
CA HIS A 142 -0.51 -20.20 16.90
C HIS A 142 -0.34 -21.06 18.17
N PRO A 143 -1.34 -21.88 18.57
CA PRO A 143 -1.23 -22.74 19.76
C PRO A 143 -0.06 -23.73 19.72
N TRP A 144 0.39 -24.08 18.51
CA TRP A 144 1.54 -24.96 18.28
C TRP A 144 2.90 -24.23 18.27
N GLY A 145 2.94 -22.95 18.64
CA GLY A 145 4.20 -22.22 18.81
C GLY A 145 5.07 -22.86 19.89
N ALA A 146 6.39 -22.75 19.75
CA ALA A 146 7.35 -23.31 20.72
C ALA A 146 7.18 -22.73 22.14
N PHE A 147 6.57 -21.55 22.27
CA PHE A 147 6.27 -20.90 23.53
C PHE A 147 4.84 -20.37 23.55
N THR A 148 4.13 -20.60 24.66
CA THR A 148 2.85 -19.96 24.94
C THR A 148 3.11 -18.72 25.80
N VAL A 149 2.97 -17.55 25.18
CA VAL A 149 3.11 -16.25 25.86
C VAL A 149 1.77 -15.54 25.87
N LYS A 150 1.55 -14.72 26.89
CA LYS A 150 0.36 -13.86 26.94
C LYS A 150 0.38 -12.91 25.75
N PRO A 151 -0.78 -12.57 25.17
CA PRO A 151 -0.87 -11.55 24.13
C PRO A 151 -0.12 -10.28 24.54
N PHE A 152 0.68 -9.75 23.62
CA PHE A 152 1.52 -8.59 23.88
C PHE A 152 1.63 -7.72 22.63
N MET A 153 2.07 -6.48 22.82
CA MET A 153 2.40 -5.57 21.73
C MET A 153 3.91 -5.59 21.51
N PRO A 154 4.42 -6.09 20.37
CA PRO A 154 5.82 -5.95 20.03
C PRO A 154 6.23 -4.47 19.94
N THR A 155 7.45 -4.16 20.37
CA THR A 155 7.98 -2.80 20.36
C THR A 155 8.05 -2.26 18.92
N VAL A 156 7.32 -1.18 18.64
CA VAL A 156 7.30 -0.54 17.32
C VAL A 156 8.66 0.08 16.99
N PHE A 157 9.24 0.85 17.91
CA PHE A 157 10.57 1.45 17.78
C PHE A 157 11.39 1.24 19.03
N GLY A 158 12.68 0.93 18.87
CA GLY A 158 13.60 0.71 19.97
C GLY A 158 13.97 -0.76 20.18
N VAL A 159 14.41 -1.08 21.39
CA VAL A 159 14.74 -2.45 21.78
C VAL A 159 13.55 -3.07 22.49
N GLY A 160 12.98 -4.12 21.90
CA GLY A 160 11.99 -4.98 22.53
C GLY A 160 12.64 -6.22 23.14
N LYS A 161 11.99 -6.80 24.15
CA LYS A 161 12.41 -8.10 24.71
C LYS A 161 11.20 -9.01 24.78
N VAL A 162 11.29 -10.18 24.15
CA VAL A 162 10.28 -11.23 24.19
C VAL A 162 10.95 -12.50 24.68
N ALA A 163 10.62 -12.90 25.91
CA ALA A 163 11.32 -13.96 26.64
C ALA A 163 12.84 -13.72 26.68
N GLN A 164 13.63 -14.60 26.08
CA GLN A 164 15.10 -14.50 26.04
C GLN A 164 15.62 -13.76 24.79
N PHE A 165 14.75 -13.37 23.87
CA PHE A 165 15.14 -12.71 22.63
C PHE A 165 14.99 -11.20 22.74
N SER A 166 16.01 -10.47 22.27
CA SER A 166 15.96 -9.03 22.08
C SER A 166 15.67 -8.72 20.61
N THR A 167 14.76 -7.81 20.36
CA THR A 167 14.40 -7.33 19.02
C THR A 167 14.86 -5.89 18.89
N TYR A 168 15.60 -5.58 17.84
CA TYR A 168 16.04 -4.22 17.53
C TYR A 168 15.20 -3.68 16.38
N SER A 169 14.27 -2.79 16.68
CA SER A 169 13.38 -2.17 15.69
C SER A 169 13.74 -0.71 15.50
N TYR A 170 14.67 -0.44 14.58
CA TYR A 170 15.06 0.91 14.21
C TYR A 170 14.84 1.14 12.72
N PRO A 171 14.25 2.28 12.32
CA PRO A 171 14.14 2.62 10.92
C PRO A 171 15.52 2.74 10.28
N TYR A 172 15.68 2.11 9.11
CA TYR A 172 16.93 2.17 8.35
C TYR A 172 16.87 3.22 7.23
N TRP A 173 17.91 3.30 6.40
CA TRP A 173 18.03 4.29 5.33
C TRP A 173 16.83 4.36 4.40
N GLY A 174 16.20 3.23 4.08
CA GLY A 174 14.99 3.21 3.24
C GLY A 174 13.87 4.07 3.83
N TYR A 175 13.59 3.95 5.14
CA TYR A 175 12.57 4.79 5.79
C TYR A 175 12.97 6.26 5.82
N ALA A 176 14.24 6.55 6.12
CA ALA A 176 14.75 7.93 6.09
C ALA A 176 14.57 8.59 4.72
N MET A 177 14.81 7.86 3.62
CA MET A 177 14.59 8.36 2.26
C MET A 177 13.12 8.69 1.99
N VAL A 178 12.17 7.87 2.46
CA VAL A 178 10.73 8.16 2.28
C VAL A 178 10.29 9.33 3.16
N VAL A 179 10.87 9.52 4.36
CA VAL A 179 10.64 10.71 5.19
C VAL A 179 11.15 11.98 4.51
N VAL A 180 12.33 11.95 3.90
CA VAL A 180 12.85 13.08 3.10
C VAL A 180 11.91 13.35 1.93
N ALA A 181 11.46 12.31 1.22
CA ALA A 181 10.48 12.47 0.13
C ALA A 181 9.18 13.10 0.62
N MET A 182 8.65 12.69 1.78
CA MET A 182 7.47 13.32 2.42
C MET A 182 7.71 14.82 2.63
N ILE A 183 8.83 15.22 3.21
CA ILE A 183 9.15 16.64 3.44
C ILE A 183 9.17 17.41 2.11
N CYS A 184 9.86 16.87 1.10
CA CYS A 184 9.91 17.48 -0.23
C CYS A 184 8.51 17.63 -0.86
N LEU A 185 7.66 16.61 -0.75
CA LEU A 185 6.30 16.63 -1.29
C LEU A 185 5.39 17.61 -0.54
N LEU A 186 5.53 17.72 0.79
CA LEU A 186 4.81 18.71 1.59
C LEU A 186 5.23 20.14 1.24
N LEU A 187 6.53 20.39 1.03
CA LEU A 187 7.02 21.67 0.55
C LEU A 187 6.47 21.99 -0.85
N ALA A 188 6.47 21.01 -1.76
CA ALA A 188 5.90 21.15 -3.10
C ALA A 188 4.40 21.49 -3.04
N LEU A 189 3.65 20.91 -2.11
CA LEU A 189 2.24 21.25 -1.87
C LEU A 189 2.07 22.72 -1.43
N LEU A 190 2.91 23.19 -0.51
CA LEU A 190 2.88 24.58 -0.05
C LEU A 190 3.21 25.56 -1.19
N LEU A 191 4.21 25.23 -2.02
CA LEU A 191 4.56 26.01 -3.21
C LEU A 191 3.40 26.05 -4.22
N ARG A 192 2.75 24.92 -4.49
CA ARG A 192 1.59 24.88 -5.39
C ARG A 192 0.43 25.73 -4.84
N ARG A 193 0.17 25.70 -3.54
CA ARG A 193 -0.84 26.58 -2.90
C ARG A 193 -0.51 28.06 -3.09
N LYS A 194 0.77 28.44 -3.00
CA LYS A 194 1.21 29.82 -3.27
C LYS A 194 1.00 30.19 -4.74
N GLN A 195 1.33 29.32 -5.69
CA GLN A 195 1.11 29.55 -7.13
C GLN A 195 -0.37 29.74 -7.48
N VAL A 196 -1.25 28.91 -6.92
CA VAL A 196 -2.71 29.04 -7.13
C VAL A 196 -3.22 30.36 -6.57
N ARG A 197 -2.77 30.78 -5.37
CA ARG A 197 -3.11 32.10 -4.81
C ARG A 197 -2.61 33.27 -5.65
N ALA A 198 -1.46 33.10 -6.31
CA ALA A 198 -0.88 34.09 -7.20
C ALA A 198 -1.46 34.05 -8.63
N GLY A 199 -2.40 33.14 -8.92
CA GLY A 199 -3.00 32.99 -10.26
C GLY A 199 -2.10 32.32 -11.30
N ALA A 200 -0.95 31.78 -10.89
CA ALA A 200 0.02 31.14 -11.79
C ALA A 200 -0.28 29.67 -12.11
N ALA A 201 -1.21 29.02 -11.38
CA ALA A 201 -1.59 27.62 -11.56
C ALA A 201 -3.08 27.39 -11.23
N GLU A 202 -3.67 26.32 -11.80
CA GLU A 202 -5.08 25.92 -11.62
C GLU A 202 -5.31 24.71 -10.69
#